data_AF-A0A0R3SHJ8-F1
#
_entry.id   AF-A0A0R3SHJ8-F1
#
_cell.length_a   1.000
_cell.length_b   1.000
_cell.length_c   1.000
_cell.angle_alpha   90.00
_cell.angle_beta   90.00
_cell.angle_gamma   90.00
#
_symmetry.space_group_name_H-M   'P 1'
#
loop_
_entity.id
_entity.type
_entity.pdbx_description
1 polymer ?
#
loop_
_entity_poly.entity_id
_entity_poly.type
_entity_poly.pdbx_seq_one_letter_code
_entity_poly.pdbx_strand_id
1 'polypeptide(L)'
;MTNQATVVEGLHKQFNSIRNSKSKWIDIVVKSGEAFTSMAYNLIRELASFRSDKPEDLWSIDLIPQCSAACRLFLSGDPIGAAHLAAAKRIEEDYSSLENLLEQIRDCVDLVEKSVQRLAALRKLMINPPSSVLDRSVLTPVSGSEKRSKHGRNSNSPIFTADHIPWSVIQAESDALLRRLRSDLTLREGLLRTLTHSVATVNSSSCFGELGDFQRLSFLWRQAEHLIKWENLLGLEEHIEDVFR
;
A
#
# COMPACT_ATOMS: atom_id res chain seq x y z
N MET A 1 33.24 -22.72 5.31
CA MET A 1 32.41 -23.01 4.13
C MET A 1 30.96 -22.72 4.49
N THR A 2 30.51 -21.48 4.31
CA THR A 2 29.08 -21.12 4.41
C THR A 2 28.39 -21.76 3.21
N ASN A 3 27.66 -22.85 3.48
CA ASN A 3 27.05 -23.69 2.46
C ASN A 3 26.09 -22.88 1.59
N GLN A 4 26.23 -22.96 0.28
CA GLN A 4 25.31 -22.37 -0.70
C GLN A 4 23.83 -22.66 -0.36
N ALA A 5 23.54 -23.83 0.22
CA ALA A 5 22.24 -24.19 0.77
C ALA A 5 21.69 -23.20 1.83
N THR A 6 22.54 -22.69 2.72
CA THR A 6 22.13 -21.72 3.77
C THR A 6 21.73 -20.36 3.19
N VAL A 7 22.34 -19.97 2.07
CA VAL A 7 22.00 -18.72 1.37
C VAL A 7 20.70 -18.87 0.61
N VAL A 8 20.49 -20.00 -0.07
CA VAL A 8 19.24 -20.32 -0.78
C VAL A 8 18.07 -20.41 0.19
N GLU A 9 18.25 -21.07 1.33
CA GLU A 9 17.23 -21.13 2.39
C GLU A 9 16.92 -19.73 2.95
N GLY A 10 17.96 -18.90 3.16
CA GLY A 10 17.81 -17.52 3.61
C GLY A 10 17.02 -16.65 2.62
N LEU A 11 17.31 -16.78 1.32
CA LEU A 11 16.59 -16.14 0.23
C LEU A 11 15.10 -16.52 0.26
N HIS A 12 14.81 -17.82 0.22
CA HIS A 12 13.43 -18.33 0.23
C HIS A 12 12.64 -17.84 1.46
N LYS A 13 13.28 -17.81 2.64
CA LYS A 13 12.66 -17.25 3.86
C LYS A 13 12.30 -15.77 3.71
N GLN A 14 13.15 -14.95 3.08
CA GLN A 14 12.86 -13.52 2.92
C GLN A 14 11.78 -13.28 1.87
N PHE A 15 11.81 -14.00 0.75
CA PHE A 15 10.76 -13.89 -0.27
C PHE A 15 9.39 -14.33 0.26
N ASN A 16 9.33 -15.44 1.00
CA ASN A 16 8.10 -15.86 1.69
C ASN A 16 7.61 -14.81 2.70
N SER A 17 8.52 -14.17 3.43
CA SER A 17 8.16 -13.07 4.34
C SER A 17 7.50 -11.90 3.58
N ILE A 18 8.09 -11.49 2.45
CA ILE A 18 7.55 -10.42 1.60
C ILE A 18 6.20 -10.82 0.99
N ARG A 19 6.05 -12.06 0.52
CA ARG A 19 4.80 -12.62 0.00
C ARG A 19 3.70 -12.61 1.05
N ASN A 20 4.00 -13.03 2.28
CA ASN A 20 3.04 -13.01 3.39
C ASN A 20 2.68 -11.57 3.81
N SER A 21 3.59 -10.62 3.67
CA SER A 21 3.29 -9.20 3.89
C SER A 21 2.34 -8.65 2.83
N LYS A 22 2.41 -9.11 1.57
CA LYS A 22 1.50 -8.67 0.49
C LYS A 22 0.03 -8.94 0.83
N SER A 23 -0.32 -10.13 1.29
CA SER A 23 -1.72 -10.47 1.58
C SER A 23 -2.27 -9.63 2.73
N LYS A 24 -1.47 -9.42 3.77
CA LYS A 24 -1.80 -8.51 4.88
C LYS A 24 -1.98 -7.08 4.40
N TRP A 25 -1.03 -6.58 3.61
CA TRP A 25 -1.09 -5.24 3.02
C TRP A 25 -2.40 -5.01 2.28
N ILE A 26 -2.78 -5.94 1.38
CA ILE A 26 -4.00 -5.82 0.58
C ILE A 26 -5.24 -5.73 1.48
N ASP A 27 -5.37 -6.62 2.46
CA ASP A 27 -6.51 -6.62 3.39
C ASP A 27 -6.62 -5.31 4.20
N ILE A 28 -5.49 -4.84 4.74
CA ILE A 28 -5.45 -3.59 5.53
C ILE A 28 -5.79 -2.39 4.65
N VAL A 29 -5.27 -2.34 3.42
CA VAL A 29 -5.51 -1.24 2.49
C VAL A 29 -6.99 -1.17 2.08
N VAL A 30 -7.62 -2.30 1.77
CA VAL A 30 -9.06 -2.36 1.45
C VAL A 30 -9.88 -1.80 2.61
N LYS A 31 -9.64 -2.29 3.84
CA LYS A 31 -10.32 -1.81 5.05
C LYS A 31 -10.09 -0.31 5.28
N SER A 32 -8.88 0.17 5.03
CA SER A 32 -8.57 1.60 5.14
C SER A 32 -9.35 2.43 4.11
N GLY A 33 -9.55 1.91 2.90
CA GLY A 33 -10.34 2.57 1.87
C GLY A 33 -11.82 2.67 2.24
N GLU A 34 -12.37 1.63 2.85
CA GLU A 34 -13.75 1.61 3.36
C GLU A 34 -13.94 2.63 4.49
N ALA A 35 -13.07 2.61 5.49
CA ALA A 35 -13.12 3.54 6.62
C ALA A 35 -12.94 5.00 6.16
N PHE A 36 -11.99 5.26 5.25
CA PHE A 36 -11.76 6.61 4.73
C PHE A 36 -12.95 7.12 3.92
N THR A 37 -13.56 6.26 3.10
CA THR A 37 -14.77 6.61 2.34
C THR A 37 -15.94 6.91 3.27
N SER A 38 -16.16 6.06 4.29
CA SER A 38 -17.21 6.24 5.29
C SER A 38 -17.04 7.57 6.04
N MET A 39 -15.82 7.86 6.50
CA MET A 39 -15.49 9.11 7.16
C MET A 39 -15.76 10.32 6.26
N ALA A 40 -15.23 10.31 5.03
CA ALA A 40 -15.42 11.41 4.07
C ALA A 40 -16.90 11.63 3.74
N TYR A 41 -17.70 10.57 3.60
CA TYR A 41 -19.14 10.66 3.35
C TYR A 41 -19.89 11.28 4.54
N ASN A 42 -19.64 10.79 5.76
CA ASN A 42 -20.29 11.35 6.95
C ASN A 42 -19.90 12.81 7.15
N LEU A 43 -18.63 13.17 6.92
CA LEU A 43 -18.18 14.56 6.94
C LEU A 43 -18.90 15.43 5.92
N ILE A 44 -18.93 15.02 4.64
CA ILE A 44 -19.66 15.73 3.58
C ILE A 44 -21.12 15.97 3.98
N ARG A 45 -21.78 14.95 4.55
CA ARG A 45 -23.18 15.04 4.97
C ARG A 45 -23.38 16.06 6.08
N GLU A 46 -22.52 16.04 7.11
CA GLU A 46 -22.57 17.04 8.17
C GLU A 46 -22.26 18.45 7.65
N LEU A 47 -21.36 18.60 6.67
CA LEU A 47 -21.08 19.89 6.05
C LEU A 47 -22.26 20.43 5.24
N ALA A 48 -22.97 19.55 4.54
CA ALA A 48 -24.13 19.93 3.74
C ALA A 48 -25.31 20.33 4.63
N SER A 49 -25.50 19.68 5.79
CA SER A 49 -26.57 20.02 6.73
C SER A 49 -26.39 21.43 7.33
N PHE A 50 -25.15 21.84 7.64
CA PHE A 50 -24.85 23.21 8.10
C PHE A 50 -25.05 24.30 7.03
N ARG A 51 -24.94 23.97 5.74
CA ARG A 51 -25.07 24.93 4.63
C ARG A 51 -26.49 25.08 4.11
N SER A 52 -27.39 24.15 4.46
CA SER A 52 -28.77 24.16 3.98
C SER A 52 -29.66 24.99 4.92
N ASP A 53 -30.40 25.95 4.37
CA ASP A 53 -31.49 26.64 5.08
C ASP A 53 -32.67 25.70 5.40
N LYS A 54 -32.66 24.47 4.87
CA LYS A 54 -33.63 23.41 5.15
C LYS A 54 -32.93 22.18 5.74
N PRO A 55 -33.02 21.96 7.06
CA PRO A 55 -32.29 20.89 7.75
C PRO A 55 -32.83 19.47 7.50
N GLU A 56 -33.88 19.29 6.69
CA GLU A 56 -34.79 18.15 6.89
C GLU A 56 -34.45 16.86 6.12
N ASP A 57 -33.58 16.87 5.09
CA ASP A 57 -33.49 15.72 4.16
C ASP A 57 -32.17 14.93 4.16
N LEU A 58 -31.17 15.30 4.97
CA LEU A 58 -29.82 14.74 4.85
C LEU A 58 -29.38 13.79 5.98
N TRP A 59 -30.24 13.48 6.93
CA TRP A 59 -29.89 12.61 8.06
C TRP A 59 -30.31 11.16 7.82
N SER A 60 -29.51 10.21 8.30
CA SER A 60 -29.80 8.78 8.18
C SER A 60 -30.19 8.21 9.55
N ILE A 61 -31.44 7.76 9.66
CA ILE A 61 -31.95 7.06 10.84
C ILE A 61 -31.15 5.78 11.12
N ASP A 62 -30.53 5.18 10.10
CA ASP A 62 -29.76 3.93 10.22
C ASP A 62 -28.53 4.06 11.13
N LEU A 63 -28.04 5.28 11.37
CA LEU A 63 -26.92 5.54 12.28
C LEU A 63 -27.37 5.61 13.74
N ILE A 64 -28.61 6.00 14.01
CA ILE A 64 -29.11 6.23 15.38
C ILE A 64 -28.99 4.98 16.25
N PRO A 65 -29.39 3.76 15.80
CA PRO A 65 -29.25 2.53 16.58
C PRO A 65 -27.81 2.19 16.98
N GLN A 66 -26.82 2.72 16.27
CA GLN A 66 -25.38 2.47 16.51
C GLN A 66 -24.80 3.35 17.63
N CYS A 67 -25.57 4.35 18.08
CA CYS A 67 -25.19 5.27 19.15
C CYS A 67 -26.25 5.29 20.24
N SER A 68 -25.96 4.67 21.38
CA SER A 68 -26.89 4.62 22.53
C SER A 68 -27.29 6.01 23.04
N ALA A 69 -26.39 6.99 22.95
CA ALA A 69 -26.69 8.38 23.28
C ALA A 69 -27.64 9.03 22.25
N ALA A 70 -27.45 8.76 20.96
CA ALA A 70 -28.37 9.20 19.90
C ALA A 70 -29.76 8.58 20.07
N CYS A 71 -29.85 7.29 20.39
CA CYS A 71 -31.13 6.64 20.68
C CYS A 71 -31.90 7.35 21.80
N ARG A 72 -31.22 7.79 22.87
CA ARG A 72 -31.86 8.52 23.97
C ARG A 72 -32.38 9.89 23.52
N LEU A 73 -31.60 10.62 22.72
CA LEU A 73 -32.05 11.90 22.13
C LEU A 73 -33.26 11.71 21.22
N PHE A 74 -33.22 10.69 20.37
CA PHE A 74 -34.31 10.36 19.46
C PHE A 74 -35.61 10.06 20.22
N LEU A 75 -35.54 9.21 21.26
CA LEU A 75 -36.69 8.88 22.11
C LEU A 75 -37.19 10.06 22.94
N SER A 76 -36.34 11.07 23.20
CA SER A 76 -36.74 12.32 23.86
C SER A 76 -37.40 13.35 22.92
N GLY A 77 -37.57 13.02 21.64
CA GLY A 77 -38.23 13.87 20.66
C GLY A 77 -37.29 14.78 19.85
N ASP A 78 -35.97 14.54 19.90
CA ASP A 78 -34.97 15.25 19.10
C ASP A 78 -34.30 14.32 18.07
N PRO A 79 -34.96 14.05 16.94
CA PRO A 79 -34.43 13.14 15.92
C PRO A 79 -33.25 13.73 15.14
N ILE A 80 -33.19 15.06 15.01
CA ILE A 80 -32.13 15.76 14.29
C ILE A 80 -30.85 15.74 15.12
N GLY A 81 -30.91 16.14 16.39
CA GLY A 81 -29.77 16.05 17.31
C GLY A 81 -29.27 14.63 17.49
N ALA A 82 -30.18 13.64 17.52
CA ALA A 82 -29.81 12.24 17.53
C ALA A 82 -29.00 11.83 16.30
N ALA A 83 -29.43 12.21 15.09
CA ALA A 83 -28.72 11.86 13.87
C ALA A 83 -27.34 12.52 13.78
N HIS A 84 -27.21 13.80 14.14
CA HIS A 84 -25.92 14.48 14.21
C HIS A 84 -24.98 13.82 15.23
N LEU A 85 -25.49 13.44 16.40
CA LEU A 85 -24.70 12.74 17.41
C LEU A 85 -24.24 11.35 16.94
N ALA A 86 -25.11 10.62 16.24
CA ALA A 86 -24.76 9.33 15.67
C ALA A 86 -23.70 9.48 14.56
N ALA A 87 -23.81 10.50 13.73
CA ALA A 87 -22.84 10.84 12.70
C ALA A 87 -21.47 11.21 13.28
N ALA A 88 -21.44 12.08 14.30
CA ALA A 88 -20.23 12.49 14.98
C ALA A 88 -19.50 11.29 15.59
N LYS A 89 -20.24 10.42 16.32
CA LYS A 89 -19.67 9.19 16.86
C LYS A 89 -19.10 8.28 15.77
N ARG A 90 -19.79 8.17 14.63
CA ARG A 90 -19.31 7.36 13.51
C ARG A 90 -18.03 7.90 12.90
N ILE A 91 -17.92 9.23 12.74
CA ILE A 91 -16.71 9.91 12.27
C ILE A 91 -15.53 9.64 13.22
N GLU A 92 -15.75 9.76 14.54
CA GLU A 92 -14.73 9.47 15.55
C GLU A 92 -14.26 8.01 15.52
N GLU A 93 -15.18 7.06 15.34
CA GLU A 93 -14.88 5.64 15.20
C GLU A 93 -14.08 5.35 13.92
N ASP A 94 -14.52 5.90 12.77
CA ASP A 94 -13.83 5.72 11.49
C ASP A 94 -12.43 6.35 11.53
N TYR A 95 -12.27 7.51 12.18
CA TYR A 95 -10.97 8.16 12.39
C TYR A 95 -10.02 7.28 13.22
N SER A 96 -10.50 6.79 14.37
CA SER A 96 -9.72 5.90 15.24
C SER A 96 -9.35 4.59 14.53
N SER A 97 -10.27 4.04 13.73
CA SER A 97 -10.03 2.87 12.89
C SER A 97 -8.94 3.15 11.84
N LEU A 98 -8.96 4.31 11.19
CA LEU A 98 -7.95 4.69 10.20
C LEU A 98 -6.56 4.87 10.81
N GLU A 99 -6.44 5.48 11.99
CA GLU A 99 -5.15 5.58 12.68
C GLU A 99 -4.56 4.19 12.96
N ASN A 100 -5.38 3.26 13.45
CA ASN A 100 -4.96 1.89 13.68
C ASN A 100 -4.57 1.17 12.37
N LEU A 101 -5.35 1.33 11.31
CA LEU A 101 -5.06 0.74 10.01
C LEU A 101 -3.77 1.32 9.40
N LEU A 102 -3.50 2.61 9.56
CA LEU A 102 -2.25 3.22 9.14
C LEU A 102 -1.05 2.68 9.92
N GLU A 103 -1.21 2.43 11.22
CA GLU A 103 -0.15 1.78 12.01
C GLU A 103 0.12 0.36 11.49
N GLN A 104 -0.92 -0.40 11.16
CA GLN A 104 -0.77 -1.74 10.56
C GLN A 104 -0.12 -1.70 9.17
N ILE A 105 -0.40 -0.66 8.36
CA ILE A 105 0.29 -0.42 7.09
C ILE A 105 1.78 -0.18 7.36
N ARG A 106 2.12 0.67 8.36
CA ARG A 106 3.51 0.95 8.75
C ARG A 106 4.23 -0.32 9.21
N ASP A 107 3.62 -1.13 10.08
CA ASP A 107 4.15 -2.42 10.50
C ASP A 107 4.46 -3.33 9.31
N CYS A 108 3.58 -3.34 8.31
CA CYS A 108 3.80 -4.10 7.08
C CYS A 108 5.00 -3.57 6.28
N VAL A 109 5.16 -2.25 6.16
CA VAL A 109 6.35 -1.64 5.52
C VAL A 109 7.62 -2.05 6.26
N ASP A 110 7.62 -1.99 7.59
CA ASP A 110 8.76 -2.35 8.44
C ASP A 110 9.15 -3.82 8.30
N LEU A 111 8.17 -4.71 8.17
CA LEU A 111 8.42 -6.13 7.91
C LEU A 111 9.08 -6.34 6.55
N VAL A 112 8.58 -5.69 5.50
CA VAL A 112 9.19 -5.76 4.16
C VAL A 112 10.59 -5.16 4.19
N GLU A 113 10.79 -4.03 4.84
CA GLU A 113 12.11 -3.42 5.01
C GLU A 113 13.10 -4.37 5.67
N LYS A 114 12.72 -5.01 6.79
CA LYS A 114 13.57 -6.01 7.47
C LYS A 114 13.93 -7.16 6.53
N SER A 115 12.99 -7.63 5.72
CA SER A 115 13.26 -8.66 4.71
C SER A 115 14.24 -8.19 3.63
N VAL A 116 14.07 -6.97 3.12
CA VAL A 116 14.99 -6.36 2.12
C VAL A 116 16.39 -6.14 2.69
N GLN A 117 16.51 -5.67 3.94
CA GLN A 117 17.79 -5.52 4.61
C GLN A 117 18.49 -6.87 4.82
N ARG A 118 17.74 -7.91 5.16
CA ARG A 118 18.26 -9.29 5.27
C ARG A 118 18.70 -9.85 3.92
N LEU A 119 17.98 -9.56 2.84
CA LEU A 119 18.45 -9.86 1.48
C LEU A 119 19.80 -9.18 1.24
N ALA A 120 19.91 -7.87 1.46
CA ALA A 120 21.17 -7.14 1.29
C ALA A 120 22.33 -7.71 2.13
N ALA A 121 22.04 -8.20 3.34
CA ALA A 121 23.03 -8.87 4.20
C ALA A 121 23.46 -10.25 3.65
N LEU A 122 22.53 -11.05 3.11
CA LEU A 122 22.83 -12.33 2.46
C LEU A 122 23.80 -12.14 1.28
N ARG A 123 23.63 -11.05 0.51
CA ARG A 123 24.59 -10.68 -0.55
C ARG A 123 26.00 -10.51 -0.02
N LYS A 124 26.16 -9.76 1.09
CA LYS A 124 27.47 -9.48 1.69
C LYS A 124 28.15 -10.77 2.17
N LEU A 125 27.37 -11.76 2.63
CA LEU A 125 27.86 -13.09 3.00
C LEU A 125 28.31 -13.90 1.77
N MET A 126 27.68 -13.73 0.61
CA MET A 126 28.15 -14.34 -0.65
C MET A 126 29.41 -13.68 -1.22
N ILE A 127 29.61 -12.37 -0.98
CA ILE A 127 30.78 -11.61 -1.47
C ILE A 127 32.02 -11.80 -0.56
N ASN A 128 31.82 -12.25 0.68
CA ASN A 128 32.90 -12.60 1.62
C ASN A 128 33.05 -14.13 1.80
N PRO A 129 33.30 -14.95 0.77
CA PRO A 129 33.81 -16.28 1.01
C PRO A 129 35.23 -16.13 1.59
N PRO A 130 35.62 -16.86 2.66
CA PRO A 130 37.04 -17.03 2.95
C PRO A 130 37.67 -17.60 1.69
N SER A 131 38.60 -16.84 1.12
CA SER A 131 39.36 -17.11 -0.11
C SER A 131 39.31 -18.57 -0.58
N SER A 132 38.59 -18.85 -1.66
CA SER A 132 39.06 -19.73 -2.74
C SER A 132 37.98 -19.92 -3.82
N VAL A 133 38.41 -19.71 -5.07
CA VAL A 133 37.80 -20.16 -6.33
C VAL A 133 36.45 -19.53 -6.73
N LEU A 134 36.48 -18.31 -7.27
CA LEU A 134 35.54 -17.87 -8.31
C LEU A 134 36.12 -16.72 -9.15
N ASP A 135 37.44 -16.74 -9.39
CA ASP A 135 38.06 -16.03 -10.50
C ASP A 135 38.20 -17.02 -11.67
N ARG A 136 37.13 -17.14 -12.45
CA ARG A 136 37.27 -17.55 -13.85
C ARG A 136 36.30 -16.76 -14.71
N SER A 137 36.75 -15.56 -15.03
CA SER A 137 36.47 -14.96 -16.34
C SER A 137 36.81 -15.98 -17.43
N VAL A 138 35.87 -16.22 -18.34
CA VAL A 138 36.21 -16.73 -19.67
C VAL A 138 35.68 -15.71 -20.68
N LEU A 139 36.61 -15.37 -21.57
CA LEU A 139 36.64 -14.25 -22.51
C LEU A 139 35.46 -14.19 -23.49
N THR A 140 35.19 -12.95 -23.90
CA THR A 140 34.49 -12.52 -25.12
C THR A 140 34.97 -13.22 -26.39
N PRO A 141 34.16 -13.17 -27.48
CA PRO A 141 34.77 -12.68 -28.72
C PRO A 141 33.92 -11.64 -29.47
N VAL A 142 34.61 -10.53 -29.79
CA VAL A 142 34.78 -9.88 -31.10
C VAL A 142 33.56 -9.28 -31.84
N SER A 143 33.68 -7.96 -32.04
CA SER A 143 32.99 -7.13 -33.02
C SER A 143 33.35 -7.51 -34.46
N GLY A 144 32.34 -7.70 -35.31
CA GLY A 144 32.47 -7.88 -36.76
C GLY A 144 31.13 -7.58 -37.46
N SER A 145 31.19 -6.68 -38.43
CA SER A 145 30.12 -5.95 -39.10
C SER A 145 29.21 -6.75 -40.07
N GLU A 146 27.95 -6.29 -40.13
CA GLU A 146 27.01 -6.21 -41.26
C GLU A 146 26.32 -7.45 -41.89
N LYS A 147 24.98 -7.27 -41.96
CA LYS A 147 24.01 -7.57 -43.04
C LYS A 147 23.20 -8.89 -43.01
N ARG A 148 21.90 -8.63 -42.77
CA ARG A 148 20.68 -9.18 -43.41
C ARG A 148 20.35 -10.66 -43.18
N SER A 149 19.31 -10.87 -42.38
CA SER A 149 18.04 -11.50 -42.80
C SER A 149 17.30 -12.01 -41.56
N LYS A 150 16.15 -11.43 -41.19
CA LYS A 150 15.11 -12.13 -40.42
C LYS A 150 13.71 -11.66 -40.80
N HIS A 151 13.06 -12.50 -41.59
CA HIS A 151 11.63 -12.76 -41.49
C HIS A 151 11.29 -13.30 -40.08
N GLY A 152 10.09 -12.94 -39.59
CA GLY A 152 9.22 -13.92 -38.96
C GLY A 152 9.02 -13.83 -37.45
N ARG A 153 7.89 -13.19 -37.08
CA ARG A 153 7.04 -13.43 -35.90
C ARG A 153 7.58 -13.03 -34.52
N ASN A 154 7.12 -11.85 -34.08
CA ASN A 154 7.04 -11.45 -32.67
C ASN A 154 6.01 -12.32 -31.94
N SER A 155 6.48 -13.25 -31.11
CA SER A 155 5.77 -13.75 -29.95
C SER A 155 6.41 -13.15 -28.70
N ASN A 156 5.68 -12.29 -27.98
CA ASN A 156 6.11 -11.66 -26.73
C ASN A 156 6.09 -12.66 -25.56
N SER A 157 7.05 -13.56 -25.52
CA SER A 157 7.44 -14.30 -24.31
C SER A 157 8.48 -13.49 -23.54
N PRO A 158 8.42 -13.39 -22.19
CA PRO A 158 9.48 -12.72 -21.44
C PRO A 158 10.79 -13.50 -21.64
N ILE A 159 11.81 -12.77 -22.07
CA ILE A 159 13.16 -13.27 -22.33
C ILE A 159 13.85 -13.48 -20.97
N PHE A 160 13.48 -14.54 -20.28
CA PHE A 160 14.33 -15.09 -19.23
C PHE A 160 14.83 -16.43 -19.77
N THR A 161 15.94 -16.39 -20.48
CA THR A 161 16.77 -17.58 -20.69
C THR A 161 17.25 -18.07 -19.33
N ALA A 162 17.56 -19.37 -19.22
CA ALA A 162 18.00 -20.07 -18.01
C ALA A 162 19.36 -19.59 -17.45
N ASP A 163 19.61 -18.29 -17.48
CA ASP A 163 20.77 -17.61 -16.97
C ASP A 163 20.43 -17.03 -15.60
N HIS A 164 21.31 -17.28 -14.62
CA HIS A 164 21.15 -16.85 -13.24
C HIS A 164 20.71 -15.39 -13.11
N ILE A 165 19.62 -15.13 -12.36
CA ILE A 165 19.18 -13.77 -12.05
C ILE A 165 20.28 -13.05 -11.27
N PRO A 166 20.81 -11.92 -11.77
CA PRO A 166 21.83 -11.17 -11.05
C PRO A 166 21.27 -10.64 -9.73
N TRP A 167 22.05 -10.74 -8.65
CA TRP A 167 21.67 -10.18 -7.35
C TRP A 167 21.30 -8.69 -7.43
N SER A 168 21.95 -7.94 -8.33
CA SER A 168 21.63 -6.53 -8.58
C SER A 168 20.17 -6.31 -8.98
N VAL A 169 19.56 -7.24 -9.73
CA VAL A 169 18.14 -7.17 -10.13
C VAL A 169 17.23 -7.40 -8.93
N ILE A 170 17.51 -8.43 -8.13
CA ILE A 170 16.75 -8.73 -6.90
C ILE A 170 16.79 -7.53 -5.94
N GLN A 171 17.98 -6.95 -5.74
CA GLN A 171 18.15 -5.78 -4.88
C GLN A 171 17.40 -4.56 -5.43
N ALA A 172 17.52 -4.29 -6.74
CA ALA A 172 16.88 -3.14 -7.36
C ALA A 172 15.35 -3.21 -7.26
N GLU A 173 14.74 -4.37 -7.52
CA GLU A 173 13.28 -4.55 -7.40
C GLU A 173 12.82 -4.54 -5.94
N SER A 174 13.62 -5.08 -5.01
CA SER A 174 13.36 -5.00 -3.57
C SER A 174 13.33 -3.55 -3.07
N ASP A 175 14.34 -2.76 -3.45
CA ASP A 175 14.43 -1.35 -3.10
C ASP A 175 13.34 -0.52 -3.77
N ALA A 176 12.95 -0.89 -5.01
CA ALA A 176 11.83 -0.26 -5.71
C ALA A 176 10.48 -0.57 -5.04
N LEU A 177 10.25 -1.80 -4.58
CA LEU A 177 9.07 -2.15 -3.79
C LEU A 177 9.02 -1.34 -2.50
N LEU A 178 10.12 -1.31 -1.73
CA LEU A 178 10.16 -0.56 -0.47
C LEU A 178 9.89 0.94 -0.67
N ARG A 179 10.46 1.54 -1.72
CA ARG A 179 10.17 2.95 -2.06
C ARG A 179 8.69 3.18 -2.34
N ARG A 180 8.04 2.32 -3.12
CA ARG A 180 6.60 2.42 -3.43
C ARG A 180 5.73 2.29 -2.18
N LEU A 181 6.05 1.33 -1.30
CA LEU A 181 5.33 1.12 -0.04
C LEU A 181 5.43 2.34 0.88
N ARG A 182 6.64 2.91 1.03
CA ARG A 182 6.86 4.14 1.80
C ARG A 182 6.10 5.33 1.22
N SER A 183 6.14 5.49 -0.10
CA SER A 183 5.41 6.56 -0.78
C SER A 183 3.90 6.45 -0.58
N ASP A 184 3.33 5.25 -0.65
CA ASP A 184 1.91 5.02 -0.37
C ASP A 184 1.57 5.35 1.09
N LEU A 185 2.36 4.89 2.07
CA LEU A 185 2.17 5.23 3.48
C LEU A 185 2.18 6.75 3.71
N THR A 186 3.20 7.46 3.21
CA THR A 186 3.29 8.91 3.32
C THR A 186 2.12 9.62 2.64
N LEU A 187 1.67 9.12 1.49
CA LEU A 187 0.50 9.66 0.80
C LEU A 187 -0.76 9.51 1.66
N ARG A 188 -1.02 8.34 2.23
CA ARG A 188 -2.19 8.09 3.08
C ARG A 188 -2.16 8.92 4.37
N GLU A 189 -1.01 9.02 5.03
CA GLU A 189 -0.83 9.91 6.19
C GLU A 189 -1.11 11.38 5.81
N GLY A 190 -0.65 11.81 4.63
CA GLY A 190 -0.94 13.14 4.09
C GLY A 190 -2.42 13.36 3.82
N LEU A 191 -3.09 12.40 3.18
CA LEU A 191 -4.53 12.47 2.88
C LEU A 191 -5.38 12.51 4.16
N LEU A 192 -5.04 11.71 5.17
CA LEU A 192 -5.72 11.75 6.47
C LEU A 192 -5.55 13.12 7.14
N ARG A 193 -4.32 13.66 7.15
CA ARG A 193 -4.05 15.00 7.69
C ARG A 193 -4.82 16.09 6.96
N THR A 194 -4.90 16.01 5.63
CA THR A 194 -5.71 16.94 4.82
C THR A 194 -7.18 16.84 5.21
N LEU A 195 -7.72 15.64 5.35
CA LEU A 195 -9.11 15.45 5.77
C LEU A 195 -9.36 16.09 7.14
N THR A 196 -8.52 15.83 8.14
CA THR A 196 -8.62 16.42 9.49
C THR A 196 -8.56 17.94 9.45
N HIS A 197 -7.66 18.52 8.65
CA HIS A 197 -7.55 19.96 8.50
C HIS A 197 -8.83 20.56 7.89
N SER A 198 -9.40 19.91 6.86
CA SER A 198 -10.67 20.32 6.27
C SER A 198 -11.83 20.30 7.28
N VAL A 199 -11.81 19.40 8.26
CA VAL A 199 -12.80 19.37 9.36
C VAL A 199 -12.57 20.55 10.32
N ALA A 200 -11.33 20.83 10.70
CA ALA A 200 -11.01 21.89 11.65
C ALA A 200 -11.36 23.30 11.11
N THR A 201 -11.15 23.54 9.81
CA THR A 201 -11.41 24.85 9.18
C THR A 201 -12.90 25.14 8.94
N VAL A 202 -13.74 24.11 8.92
CA VAL A 202 -15.19 24.26 8.79
C VAL A 202 -15.79 24.95 10.02
N ASN A 203 -15.23 24.72 11.21
CA ASN A 203 -15.67 25.38 12.43
C ASN A 203 -15.32 26.88 12.47
N SER A 204 -14.47 27.35 11.54
CA SER A 204 -14.04 28.75 11.44
C SER A 204 -14.60 29.44 10.20
N SER A 205 -15.93 29.49 10.08
CA SER A 205 -16.75 30.44 9.27
C SER A 205 -16.33 30.80 7.83
N SER A 206 -15.39 30.07 7.21
CA SER A 206 -14.75 30.44 5.96
C SER A 206 -14.25 29.20 5.22
N CYS A 207 -15.15 28.29 4.86
CA CYS A 207 -14.78 27.19 3.98
C CYS A 207 -15.64 27.15 2.73
N PHE A 208 -15.18 27.86 1.70
CA PHE A 208 -15.22 27.39 0.32
C PHE A 208 -14.21 26.24 0.15
N GLY A 209 -14.51 25.09 0.75
CA GLY A 209 -13.98 23.80 0.30
C GLY A 209 -15.12 23.15 -0.49
N GLU A 210 -14.91 22.93 -1.77
CA GLU A 210 -15.92 22.35 -2.64
C GLU A 210 -16.15 20.91 -2.18
N LEU A 211 -17.40 20.48 -2.06
CA LEU A 211 -17.76 19.09 -1.73
C LEU A 211 -17.02 18.06 -2.61
N GLY A 212 -16.57 18.47 -3.80
CA GLY A 212 -15.72 17.69 -4.70
C GLY A 212 -14.31 17.37 -4.17
N ASP A 213 -13.76 18.15 -3.24
CA ASP A 213 -12.43 17.88 -2.65
C ASP A 213 -12.44 16.58 -1.85
N PHE A 214 -13.49 16.32 -1.08
CA PHE A 214 -13.65 15.07 -0.32
C PHE A 214 -13.77 13.85 -1.25
N GLN A 215 -14.53 13.97 -2.34
CA GLN A 215 -14.65 12.92 -3.36
C GLN A 215 -13.30 12.65 -4.03
N ARG A 216 -12.55 13.71 -4.33
CA ARG A 216 -11.20 13.62 -4.89
C ARG A 216 -10.24 12.95 -3.92
N LEU A 217 -10.28 13.28 -2.63
CA LEU A 217 -9.47 12.63 -1.59
C LEU A 217 -9.79 11.14 -1.49
N SER A 218 -11.08 10.75 -1.50
CA SER A 218 -11.47 9.34 -1.49
C SER A 218 -10.99 8.60 -2.74
N PHE A 219 -11.06 9.25 -3.91
CA PHE A 219 -10.53 8.68 -5.15
C PHE A 219 -9.01 8.47 -5.08
N LEU A 220 -8.27 9.49 -4.65
CA LEU A 220 -6.81 9.42 -4.49
C LEU A 220 -6.39 8.34 -3.48
N TRP A 221 -7.13 8.19 -2.38
CA TRP A 221 -6.89 7.14 -1.39
C TRP A 221 -6.99 5.74 -1.98
N ARG A 222 -8.03 5.47 -2.79
CA ARG A 222 -8.21 4.17 -3.45
C ARG A 222 -7.15 3.92 -4.51
N GLN A 223 -6.81 4.95 -5.30
CA GLN A 223 -5.82 4.82 -6.38
C GLN A 223 -4.40 4.57 -5.87
N ALA A 224 -4.08 4.99 -4.64
CA ALA A 224 -2.75 4.83 -4.06
C ALA A 224 -2.26 3.37 -4.07
N GLU A 225 -3.16 2.40 -3.89
CA GLU A 225 -2.80 0.97 -3.86
C GLU A 225 -2.30 0.44 -5.22
N HIS A 226 -2.89 0.94 -6.32
CA HIS A 226 -2.59 0.48 -7.68
C HIS A 226 -1.18 0.90 -8.14
N LEU A 227 -0.51 1.75 -7.38
CA LEU A 227 0.88 2.17 -7.64
C LEU A 227 1.90 1.12 -7.19
N ILE A 228 1.51 0.16 -6.35
CA ILE A 228 2.42 -0.83 -5.78
C ILE A 228 2.44 -2.08 -6.66
N LYS A 229 3.58 -2.31 -7.32
CA LYS A 229 3.78 -3.51 -8.16
C LYS A 229 4.58 -4.55 -7.39
N TRP A 230 3.88 -5.52 -6.83
CA TRP A 230 4.46 -6.66 -6.12
C TRP A 230 4.97 -7.73 -7.08
N GLU A 231 4.36 -7.82 -8.26
CA GLU A 231 4.57 -8.85 -9.28
C GLU A 231 6.01 -8.87 -9.81
N ASN A 232 6.69 -7.72 -9.88
CA ASN A 232 8.07 -7.68 -10.34
C ASN A 232 9.01 -8.45 -9.42
N LEU A 233 8.82 -8.35 -8.10
CA LEU A 233 9.70 -9.01 -7.14
C LEU A 233 9.29 -10.47 -6.93
N LEU A 234 7.99 -10.76 -6.91
CA LEU A 234 7.48 -12.13 -6.77
C LEU A 234 7.73 -12.99 -8.02
N GLY A 235 7.73 -12.40 -9.21
CA GLY A 235 8.13 -13.12 -10.43
C GLY A 235 9.61 -13.53 -10.45
N LEU A 236 10.48 -12.79 -9.74
CA LEU A 236 11.89 -13.17 -9.57
C LEU A 236 12.04 -14.39 -8.64
N GLU A 237 11.14 -14.58 -7.68
CA GLU A 237 11.15 -15.73 -6.77
C GLU A 237 10.87 -17.04 -7.52
N GLU A 238 9.86 -17.05 -8.41
CA GLU A 238 9.50 -18.23 -9.22
C GLU A 238 10.69 -18.68 -10.09
N HIS A 239 11.43 -17.73 -10.66
CA HIS A 239 12.64 -18.03 -11.43
C HIS A 239 13.82 -18.49 -10.57
N ILE A 240 13.94 -18.02 -9.33
CA ILE A 240 14.95 -18.50 -8.39
C ILE A 240 14.66 -19.96 -8.01
N GLU A 241 13.40 -20.32 -7.74
CA GLU A 241 13.02 -21.70 -7.43
C GLU A 241 13.25 -22.67 -8.61
N ASP A 242 13.03 -22.23 -9.85
CA ASP A 242 13.30 -23.03 -11.04
C ASP A 242 14.79 -23.23 -11.34
N VAL A 243 15.65 -22.27 -10.97
CA VAL A 243 17.11 -22.34 -11.18
C VAL A 243 17.82 -23.19 -10.10
N PHE A 244 17.23 -23.33 -8.92
CA PHE A 244 17.81 -24.09 -7.79
C PHE A 244 17.19 -25.48 -7.57
N ARG A 245 16.24 -25.90 -8.42
CA ARG A 245 15.77 -27.31 -8.51
C ARG A 245 16.72 -28.17 -9.33
#